data_AF-A0A2N0MPT4-F1
#
_entry.id   AF-A0A2N0MPT4-F1
#
_cell.length_a   1.000
_cell.length_b   1.000
_cell.length_c   1.000
_cell.angle_alpha   90.00
_cell.angle_beta   90.00
_cell.angle_gamma   90.00
#
_symmetry.space_group_name_H-M   'P 1'
#
loop_
_entity.id
_entity.type
_entity.pdbx_description
1 polymer ?
#
loop_
_entity_poly.entity_id
_entity_poly.type
_entity_poly.pdbx_seq_one_letter_code
_entity_poly.pdbx_strand_id
1 'polypeptide(L)'
;MQEVSPKLAEMTADVLFGDIWERSELSKRDRSLITVANLVALYRTDQLKGHIGRALDNGVTKSEISEVILHTTFYAGWPVGANAVRVAKEVFDERGI
;
A
#
# COMPACT_ATOMS: atom_id res chain seq x y z
N MET A 1 3.22 17.42 6.20
CA MET A 1 4.62 17.10 6.55
C MET A 1 5.50 18.33 6.49
N GLN A 2 5.55 19.07 5.38
CA GLN A 2 6.44 20.23 5.21
C GLN A 2 6.38 21.25 6.38
N GLU A 3 5.18 21.62 6.82
CA GLU A 3 4.99 22.59 7.91
C GLU A 3 5.45 22.08 9.29
N VAL A 4 5.45 20.77 9.51
CA VAL A 4 5.71 20.14 10.83
C VAL A 4 7.11 19.52 10.90
N SER A 5 7.56 18.90 9.82
CA SER A 5 8.88 18.26 9.68
C SER A 5 9.35 18.40 8.23
N PRO A 6 10.02 19.52 7.88
CA PRO A 6 10.50 19.79 6.53
C PRO A 6 11.43 18.70 6.00
N LYS A 7 12.36 18.21 6.84
CA LYS A 7 13.33 17.19 6.41
C LYS A 7 12.67 15.86 6.08
N LEU A 8 11.61 15.48 6.80
CA LEU A 8 10.85 14.27 6.50
C LEU A 8 10.10 14.42 5.17
N ALA A 9 9.56 15.60 4.87
CA ALA A 9 8.90 15.86 3.58
C ALA A 9 9.90 15.79 2.42
N GLU A 10 11.08 16.39 2.57
CA GLU A 10 12.19 16.30 1.61
C GLU A 10 12.61 14.83 1.38
N MET A 11 12.88 14.06 2.44
CA MET A 11 13.24 12.64 2.29
C MET A 11 12.13 11.80 1.67
N THR A 12 10.86 12.15 1.91
CA THR A 12 9.71 11.48 1.27
C THR A 12 9.71 11.74 -0.23
N ALA A 13 9.97 12.99 -0.65
CA ALA A 13 10.02 13.35 -2.05
C ALA A 13 11.25 12.75 -2.75
N ASP A 14 12.44 13.01 -2.22
CA ASP A 14 13.69 12.79 -2.96
C ASP A 14 14.20 11.36 -2.79
N VAL A 15 14.17 10.82 -1.57
CA VAL A 15 14.74 9.49 -1.27
C VAL A 15 13.70 8.41 -1.49
N LEU A 16 12.51 8.54 -0.89
CA LEU A 16 11.49 7.50 -1.00
C LEU A 16 10.94 7.44 -2.43
N PHE A 17 10.23 8.48 -2.87
CA PHE A 17 9.57 8.45 -4.17
C PHE A 17 10.49 8.80 -5.35
N GLY A 18 11.53 9.63 -5.14
CA GLY A 18 12.47 10.04 -6.19
C GLY A 18 13.59 9.04 -6.49
N ASP A 19 13.90 8.12 -5.56
CA ASP A 19 14.93 7.08 -5.74
C ASP A 19 14.35 5.67 -5.50
N ILE A 20 14.02 5.31 -4.25
CA ILE A 20 13.71 3.93 -3.87
C ILE A 20 12.55 3.32 -4.68
N TRP A 21 11.52 4.12 -5.01
CA TRP A 21 10.39 3.67 -5.84
C TRP A 21 10.67 3.62 -7.35
N GLU A 22 11.75 4.26 -7.82
CA GLU A 22 12.14 4.34 -9.23
C GLU A 22 13.20 3.31 -9.64
N ARG A 23 13.87 2.69 -8.66
CA ARG A 23 14.85 1.63 -8.87
C ARG A 23 14.32 0.47 -9.73
N SER A 24 15.01 0.16 -10.82
CA SER A 24 14.55 -0.74 -11.89
C SER A 24 14.57 -2.23 -11.56
N GLU A 25 15.26 -2.66 -10.51
CA GLU A 25 15.40 -4.09 -10.19
C GLU A 25 14.10 -4.73 -9.67
N LEU A 26 13.13 -3.90 -9.26
CA LEU A 26 11.79 -4.34 -8.90
C LEU A 26 10.75 -3.35 -9.42
N SER A 27 9.76 -3.88 -10.14
CA SER A 27 8.74 -3.06 -10.79
C SER A 27 7.92 -2.26 -9.76
N LYS A 28 7.39 -1.10 -10.18
CA LYS A 28 6.47 -0.31 -9.34
C LYS A 28 5.23 -1.10 -8.93
N ARG A 29 4.77 -2.01 -9.79
CA ARG A 29 3.67 -2.95 -9.51
C ARG A 29 4.02 -3.83 -8.32
N ASP A 30 5.17 -4.50 -8.35
CA ASP A 30 5.57 -5.45 -7.30
C ASP A 30 5.95 -4.72 -6.01
N ARG A 31 6.60 -3.55 -6.09
CA ARG A 31 6.82 -2.65 -4.94
C ARG A 31 5.50 -2.27 -4.25
N SER A 32 4.48 -1.92 -5.04
CA SER A 32 3.15 -1.66 -4.52
C SER A 32 2.55 -2.88 -3.82
N LEU A 33 2.62 -4.06 -4.43
CA LEU A 33 2.08 -5.30 -3.86
C LEU A 33 2.74 -5.62 -2.50
N ILE A 34 4.07 -5.53 -2.42
CA ILE A 34 4.84 -5.75 -1.19
C ILE A 34 4.52 -4.67 -0.15
N THR A 35 4.36 -3.42 -0.56
CA THR A 35 4.01 -2.33 0.36
C THR A 35 2.63 -2.56 0.97
N VAL A 36 1.63 -2.94 0.16
CA VAL A 36 0.28 -3.28 0.65
C VAL A 36 0.36 -4.43 1.65
N ALA A 37 1.04 -5.53 1.32
CA ALA A 37 1.18 -6.67 2.24
C ALA A 37 1.81 -6.26 3.59
N ASN A 38 2.87 -5.44 3.57
CA ASN A 38 3.50 -4.93 4.80
C ASN A 38 2.58 -4.00 5.60
N LEU A 39 1.84 -3.10 4.94
CA LEU A 39 0.91 -2.20 5.62
C LEU A 39 -0.27 -2.94 6.26
N VAL A 40 -0.74 -4.02 5.61
CA VAL A 40 -1.69 -4.96 6.22
C VAL A 40 -1.07 -5.60 7.46
N ALA A 41 0.07 -6.28 7.32
CA ALA A 41 0.72 -7.00 8.41
C ALA A 41 1.05 -6.11 9.63
N LEU A 42 1.41 -4.84 9.40
CA LEU A 42 1.78 -3.88 10.43
C LEU A 42 0.60 -3.07 10.98
N TYR A 43 -0.64 -3.35 10.57
CA TYR A 43 -1.85 -2.62 11.00
C TYR A 43 -1.75 -1.10 10.74
N ARG A 44 -1.18 -0.69 9.59
CA ARG A 44 -0.96 0.72 9.21
C ARG A 44 -2.12 1.25 8.37
N THR A 45 -3.32 1.24 8.94
CA THR A 45 -4.60 1.56 8.28
C THR A 45 -4.57 2.88 7.51
N ASP A 46 -4.06 3.96 8.11
CA ASP A 46 -4.08 5.30 7.51
C ASP A 46 -3.25 5.40 6.23
N GLN A 47 -2.22 4.55 6.10
CA GLN A 47 -1.38 4.47 4.90
C GLN A 47 -1.91 3.45 3.89
N LEU A 48 -2.58 2.40 4.37
CA LEU A 48 -3.05 1.30 3.54
C LEU A 48 -3.98 1.78 2.41
N LYS A 49 -4.92 2.69 2.71
CA LYS A 49 -5.88 3.23 1.72
C LYS A 49 -5.16 3.83 0.50
N GLY A 50 -4.20 4.74 0.75
CA GLY A 50 -3.45 5.40 -0.31
C GLY A 50 -2.58 4.43 -1.11
N HIS A 51 -1.99 3.44 -0.45
CA HIS A 51 -1.14 2.45 -1.11
C HIS A 51 -1.91 1.37 -1.89
N ILE A 52 -3.14 1.03 -1.51
CA ILE A 52 -4.04 0.23 -2.37
C ILE A 52 -4.36 1.01 -3.65
N GLY A 53 -4.68 2.30 -3.54
CA GLY A 53 -4.89 3.16 -4.72
C GLY A 53 -3.67 3.17 -5.65
N ARG A 54 -2.48 3.44 -5.10
CA ARG A 54 -1.22 3.42 -5.86
C ARG A 54 -0.91 2.03 -6.45
N ALA A 55 -1.28 0.95 -5.78
CA ALA A 55 -1.11 -0.39 -6.30
C ALA A 55 -1.96 -0.62 -7.56
N LEU A 56 -3.23 -0.20 -7.53
CA LEU A 56 -4.12 -0.23 -8.68
C LEU A 56 -3.57 0.63 -9.83
N ASP A 57 -3.08 1.83 -9.55
CA ASP A 57 -2.49 2.73 -10.56
C ASP A 57 -1.23 2.12 -11.19
N ASN A 58 -0.48 1.34 -10.43
CA ASN A 58 0.70 0.60 -10.90
C ASN A 58 0.37 -0.77 -11.55
N GLY A 59 -0.91 -1.09 -11.74
CA GLY A 59 -1.35 -2.31 -12.45
C GLY A 59 -1.53 -3.56 -11.59
N VAL A 60 -1.58 -3.44 -10.26
CA VAL A 60 -2.08 -4.53 -9.41
C VAL A 60 -3.60 -4.62 -9.56
N THR A 61 -4.15 -5.82 -9.72
CA THR A 61 -5.60 -6.00 -9.91
C THR A 61 -6.36 -6.08 -8.60
N LYS A 62 -7.68 -5.83 -8.63
CA LYS A 62 -8.59 -6.02 -7.49
C LYS A 62 -8.49 -7.43 -6.88
N SER A 63 -8.42 -8.45 -7.73
CA SER A 63 -8.24 -9.84 -7.31
C SER A 63 -6.91 -10.08 -6.62
N GLU A 64 -5.82 -9.48 -7.11
CA GLU A 64 -4.50 -9.63 -6.49
C GLU A 64 -4.40 -8.88 -5.15
N ILE A 65 -5.06 -7.73 -5.00
CA ILE A 65 -5.19 -7.06 -3.69
C ILE A 65 -5.95 -7.97 -2.70
N SER A 66 -7.06 -8.56 -3.15
CA SER A 66 -7.83 -9.52 -2.34
C SER A 66 -6.97 -10.70 -1.88
N GLU A 67 -6.21 -11.30 -2.79
CA GLU A 67 -5.32 -12.43 -2.48
C GLU A 67 -4.16 -12.03 -1.56
N VAL A 68 -3.56 -10.85 -1.73
CA VAL A 68 -2.50 -10.39 -0.82
C VAL A 68 -3.02 -10.20 0.60
N ILE A 69 -4.26 -9.71 0.76
CA ILE A 69 -4.90 -9.56 2.07
C ILE A 69 -5.12 -10.95 2.69
N LEU A 70 -5.69 -11.88 1.93
CA LEU A 70 -5.92 -13.26 2.38
C LEU A 70 -4.60 -13.91 2.81
N HIS A 71 -3.59 -13.89 1.95
CA HIS A 71 -2.31 -14.53 2.21
C HIS A 71 -1.64 -13.92 3.44
N THR A 72 -1.59 -12.59 3.55
CA THR A 72 -1.01 -11.89 4.71
C THR A 72 -1.72 -12.24 6.02
N THR A 73 -3.04 -12.47 5.97
CA THR A 73 -3.85 -12.83 7.14
C THR A 73 -3.35 -14.12 7.82
N PHE A 74 -2.87 -15.10 7.05
CA PHE A 74 -2.32 -16.34 7.61
C PHE A 74 -0.98 -16.15 8.32
N TYR A 75 -0.23 -15.11 8.00
CA TYR A 75 1.07 -14.81 8.63
C TYR A 75 0.96 -13.79 9.77
N ALA A 76 0.01 -12.85 9.68
CA ALA A 76 -0.10 -11.72 10.60
C ALA A 76 -1.39 -11.70 11.44
N GLY A 77 -2.30 -12.66 11.23
CA GLY A 77 -3.50 -12.89 12.04
C GLY A 77 -4.79 -12.28 11.46
N TRP A 78 -5.93 -12.75 11.94
CA TRP A 78 -7.26 -12.35 11.44
C TRP A 78 -7.59 -10.85 11.58
N PRO A 79 -7.22 -10.15 12.67
CA PRO A 79 -7.55 -8.73 12.83
C PRO A 79 -6.98 -7.85 11.71
N VAL A 80 -5.75 -8.11 11.24
CA VAL A 80 -5.16 -7.32 10.15
C VAL A 80 -5.93 -7.54 8.84
N GLY A 81 -6.33 -8.78 8.56
CA GLY A 81 -7.08 -9.15 7.37
C GLY A 81 -8.46 -8.50 7.33
N ALA A 82 -9.22 -8.62 8.41
CA ALA A 82 -10.56 -8.02 8.52
C ALA A 82 -10.51 -6.49 8.35
N ASN A 83 -9.53 -5.83 8.97
CA ASN A 83 -9.33 -4.39 8.78
C ASN A 83 -8.96 -4.04 7.32
N ALA A 84 -8.06 -4.81 6.71
CA ALA A 84 -7.63 -4.57 5.33
C ALA A 84 -8.75 -4.77 4.31
N VAL A 85 -9.63 -5.76 4.50
CA VAL A 85 -10.82 -5.97 3.65
C VAL A 85 -11.73 -4.74 3.68
N ARG A 86 -12.00 -4.17 4.86
CA ARG A 86 -12.80 -2.94 4.99
C ARG A 86 -12.17 -1.77 4.22
N VAL A 87 -10.86 -1.55 4.40
CA VAL A 87 -10.14 -0.46 3.71
C VAL A 87 -10.12 -0.68 2.19
N ALA A 88 -9.87 -1.91 1.73
CA ALA A 88 -9.89 -2.23 0.31
C ALA A 88 -11.27 -1.96 -0.31
N LYS A 89 -12.35 -2.33 0.39
CA LYS A 89 -13.71 -2.02 -0.04
C LYS A 89 -13.93 -0.52 -0.24
N GLU A 90 -13.51 0.32 0.71
CA GLU A 90 -13.64 1.77 0.58
C GLU A 90 -12.94 2.29 -0.69
N VAL A 91 -11.73 1.81 -0.99
CA VAL A 91 -10.99 2.21 -2.19
C VAL A 91 -11.68 1.72 -3.47
N PHE A 92 -12.21 0.50 -3.47
CA PHE A 92 -12.91 -0.06 -4.62
C PHE A 92 -14.21 0.68 -4.91
N ASP A 93 -14.98 1.02 -3.86
CA ASP A 93 -16.21 1.81 -3.97
C ASP A 93 -15.90 3.22 -4.51
N GLU A 94 -14.85 3.89 -4.00
CA GLU A 94 -14.40 5.21 -4.48
C GLU A 94 -13.95 5.20 -5.95
N ARG A 95 -13.40 4.08 -6.42
CA ARG A 95 -12.92 3.91 -7.81
C ARG A 95 -13.97 3.30 -8.75
N GLY A 96 -15.11 2.86 -8.24
CA GLY A 96 -16.15 2.21 -9.03
C GLY A 96 -15.75 0.86 -9.64
N ILE A 97 -14.94 0.06 -8.94
CA ILE A 97 -14.42 -1.24 -9.41
C ILE A 97 -14.77 -2.43 -8.52
#